data_AF-A0A358TXJ9-F1
#
_entry.id   AF-A0A358TXJ9-F1
#
_cell.length_a   1.000
_cell.length_b   1.000
_cell.length_c   1.000
_cell.angle_alpha   90.00
_cell.angle_beta   90.00
_cell.angle_gamma   90.00
#
_symmetry.space_group_name_H-M   'P 1'
#
loop_
_entity.id
_entity.type
_entity.pdbx_description
1 polymer ?
#
loop_
_entity_poly.entity_id
_entity_poly.type
_entity_poly.pdbx_seq_one_letter_code
_entity_poly.pdbx_strand_id
1 'polypeptide(L)'
;MLFFVKSELTQLPPFPPQQVKEIMVQGWEKVINYQKQGKILAQGMIAGRKGGCVIWDVESVEELHTLISQSPIFPFLETEITPLISIENALKSVKFDLEAKQTLKK
;
A
#
# COMPACT_ATOMS: atom_id res chain seq x y z
N MET A 1 10.09 -3.80 -2.44
CA MET A 1 9.10 -4.85 -2.08
C MET A 1 7.72 -4.29 -2.32
N LEU A 2 6.83 -5.08 -2.92
CA LEU A 2 5.52 -4.58 -3.34
C LEU A 2 4.46 -4.85 -2.29
N PHE A 3 3.66 -3.82 -1.98
CA PHE A 3 2.53 -3.94 -1.08
C PHE A 3 1.32 -3.22 -1.66
N PHE A 4 0.19 -3.92 -1.75
CA PHE A 4 -1.11 -3.30 -1.94
C PHE A 4 -1.68 -2.93 -0.58
N VAL A 5 -1.92 -1.64 -0.37
CA VAL A 5 -2.47 -1.12 0.87
C VAL A 5 -3.80 -0.46 0.57
N LYS A 6 -4.82 -0.88 1.30
CA LYS A 6 -6.16 -0.29 1.25
C LYS A 6 -6.47 0.26 2.63
N SER A 7 -6.84 1.54 2.70
CA SER A 7 -7.15 2.21 3.96
C SER A 7 -8.45 2.97 3.86
N GLU A 8 -9.34 2.77 4.84
CA GLU A 8 -10.63 3.44 4.89
C GLU A 8 -10.92 4.01 6.27
N LEU A 9 -11.45 5.21 6.32
CA LEU A 9 -11.89 5.83 7.56
C LEU A 9 -13.23 5.22 7.99
N THR A 10 -13.16 4.29 8.94
CA THR A 10 -14.34 3.62 9.51
C THR A 10 -14.76 4.23 10.85
N GLN A 11 -13.86 4.95 11.51
CA GLN A 11 -14.13 5.64 12.76
C GLN A 11 -14.09 7.16 12.58
N LEU A 12 -14.91 7.87 13.36
CA LEU A 12 -14.92 9.33 13.35
C LEU A 12 -13.80 9.84 14.25
N PRO A 13 -12.77 10.55 13.71
CA PRO A 13 -11.71 11.07 14.53
C PRO A 13 -12.23 12.14 15.49
N PRO A 14 -11.68 12.28 16.71
CA PRO A 14 -12.08 13.31 17.69
C PRO A 14 -11.53 14.69 17.33
N PHE A 15 -11.56 15.06 16.04
CA PHE A 15 -11.08 16.33 15.52
C PHE A 15 -12.25 17.15 14.96
N PRO A 16 -12.21 18.50 15.07
CA PRO A 16 -13.12 19.35 14.34
C PRO A 16 -13.07 19.08 12.82
N PRO A 17 -14.20 19.20 12.09
CA PRO A 17 -14.25 18.89 10.67
C PRO A 17 -13.22 19.63 9.81
N GLN A 18 -12.87 20.86 10.19
CA GLN A 18 -11.85 21.67 9.51
C GLN A 18 -10.45 21.07 9.69
N GLN A 19 -10.11 20.64 10.91
CA GLN A 19 -8.83 20.01 11.21
C GLN A 19 -8.69 18.66 10.48
N VAL A 20 -9.78 17.89 10.33
CA VAL A 20 -9.76 16.65 9.54
C VAL A 20 -9.39 16.94 8.08
N LYS A 21 -9.93 18.01 7.49
CA LYS A 21 -9.58 18.42 6.12
C LYS A 21 -8.12 18.84 5.99
N GLU A 22 -7.60 19.59 6.95
CA GLU A 22 -6.19 19.99 6.97
C GLU A 22 -5.26 18.78 7.07
N ILE A 23 -5.59 17.80 7.92
CA ILE A 23 -4.84 16.54 8.02
C ILE A 23 -4.90 15.77 6.69
N MET A 24 -6.06 15.72 6.03
CA MET A 24 -6.19 15.07 4.72
C MET A 24 -5.33 15.74 3.65
N VAL A 25 -5.31 17.08 3.59
CA VAL A 25 -4.45 17.84 2.66
C VAL A 25 -2.99 17.48 2.88
N GLN A 26 -2.51 17.57 4.11
CA GLN A 26 -1.13 17.24 4.47
C GLN A 26 -0.77 15.77 4.17
N GLY A 27 -1.71 14.86 4.42
CA GLY A 27 -1.56 13.44 4.09
C GLY A 27 -1.42 13.22 2.58
N TRP A 28 -2.28 13.83 1.77
CA TRP A 28 -2.25 13.69 0.32
C TRP A 28 -1.00 14.31 -0.30
N GLU A 29 -0.54 15.47 0.19
CA GLU A 29 0.72 16.08 -0.24
C GLU A 29 1.92 15.16 0.04
N LYS A 30 1.95 14.51 1.22
CA LYS A 30 2.99 13.52 1.55
C LYS A 30 2.94 12.31 0.61
N VAL A 31 1.76 11.77 0.33
CA VAL A 31 1.60 10.63 -0.60
C VAL A 31 2.08 11.00 -2.00
N ILE A 32 1.74 12.20 -2.50
CA ILE A 32 2.26 12.70 -3.78
C ILE A 32 3.79 12.81 -3.75
N ASN A 33 4.38 13.24 -2.64
CA ASN A 33 5.83 13.32 -2.50
C ASN A 33 6.49 11.93 -2.51
N TYR A 34 5.90 10.93 -1.83
CA TYR A 34 6.39 9.55 -1.87
C TYR A 34 6.32 8.94 -3.28
N GLN A 35 5.29 9.27 -4.05
CA GLN A 35 5.20 8.89 -5.45
C GLN A 35 6.35 9.51 -6.28
N LYS A 36 6.66 10.80 -6.08
CA LYS A 36 7.80 11.44 -6.75
C LYS A 36 9.16 10.82 -6.37
N GLN A 37 9.27 10.25 -5.17
CA GLN A 37 10.46 9.54 -4.69
C GLN A 37 10.55 8.09 -5.19
N GLY A 38 9.55 7.61 -5.93
CA GLY A 38 9.50 6.23 -6.43
C GLY A 38 9.01 5.20 -5.40
N LYS A 39 8.59 5.61 -4.20
CA LYS A 39 8.08 4.70 -3.16
C LYS A 39 6.65 4.20 -3.42
N ILE A 40 5.95 4.84 -4.35
CA ILE A 40 4.57 4.52 -4.71
C ILE A 40 4.50 4.38 -6.23
N LEU A 41 4.00 3.23 -6.69
CA LEU A 41 3.81 2.94 -8.10
C LEU A 41 2.46 3.46 -8.61
N ALA A 42 1.42 3.36 -7.77
CA ALA A 42 0.08 3.85 -8.08
C ALA A 42 -0.67 4.18 -6.80
N GLN A 43 -1.55 5.17 -6.86
CA GLN A 43 -2.42 5.54 -5.75
C GLN A 43 -3.73 6.13 -6.26
N GLY A 44 -4.78 6.06 -5.44
CA GLY A 44 -6.05 6.70 -5.74
C GLY A 44 -7.05 6.65 -4.58
N MET A 45 -8.00 7.57 -4.63
CA MET A 45 -9.18 7.52 -3.77
C MET A 45 -10.19 6.54 -4.33
N ILE A 46 -10.84 5.78 -3.45
CA ILE A 46 -11.94 4.90 -3.85
C ILE A 46 -13.20 5.76 -3.99
N ALA A 47 -13.77 5.78 -5.20
CA ALA A 47 -14.96 6.58 -5.49
C ALA A 47 -16.12 6.24 -4.54
N GLY A 48 -16.72 7.25 -3.92
CA GLY A 48 -17.84 7.11 -2.98
C GLY A 48 -17.44 6.64 -1.57
N ARG A 49 -16.15 6.47 -1.27
CA ARG A 49 -15.68 6.00 0.04
C ARG A 49 -14.69 6.99 0.64
N LYS A 50 -14.62 7.03 1.98
CA LYS A 50 -13.64 7.84 2.72
C LYS A 50 -12.34 7.06 2.88
N GLY A 51 -11.74 6.68 1.76
CA GLY A 51 -10.55 5.84 1.75
C GLY A 51 -9.92 5.70 0.38
N GLY A 52 -8.76 5.09 0.35
CA GLY A 52 -7.92 4.99 -0.84
C GLY A 52 -7.17 3.67 -0.89
N CYS A 53 -6.58 3.43 -2.06
CA CYS A 53 -5.67 2.32 -2.29
C CYS A 53 -4.33 2.85 -2.79
N VAL A 54 -3.25 2.20 -2.38
CA VAL A 54 -1.88 2.56 -2.74
C VAL A 54 -1.08 1.28 -3.01
N ILE A 55 -0.33 1.27 -4.11
CA ILE A 55 0.69 0.26 -4.39
C ILE A 55 2.05 0.86 -4.01
N TRP A 56 2.61 0.36 -2.92
CA TRP A 56 3.92 0.76 -2.41
C TRP A 56 5.02 -0.12 -3.00
N ASP A 57 6.17 0.49 -3.29
CA ASP A 57 7.43 -0.18 -3.52
C ASP A 57 8.47 0.34 -2.53
N VAL A 58 8.71 -0.41 -1.46
CA VAL A 58 9.54 -0.03 -0.31
C VAL A 58 10.47 -1.17 0.09
N GLU A 59 11.55 -0.88 0.80
CA GLU A 59 12.61 -1.87 1.09
C GLU A 59 12.13 -2.97 2.03
N SER A 60 11.23 -2.67 2.95
CA SER A 60 10.71 -3.64 3.93
C SER A 60 9.31 -3.31 4.44
N VAL A 61 8.71 -4.25 5.19
CA VAL A 61 7.42 -4.04 5.87
C VAL A 61 7.53 -3.01 7.01
N GLU A 62 8.69 -2.92 7.66
CA GLU A 62 8.99 -1.93 8.69
C GLU A 62 9.07 -0.51 8.12
N GLU A 63 9.66 -0.36 6.93
CA GLU A 63 9.63 0.91 6.21
C GLU A 63 8.19 1.30 5.88
N LEU A 64 7.40 0.36 5.33
CA LEU A 64 5.99 0.60 5.04
C LEU A 64 5.24 1.07 6.29
N HIS A 65 5.36 0.34 7.39
CA HIS A 65 4.70 0.65 8.66
C HIS A 65 5.08 2.05 9.16
N THR A 66 6.36 2.40 9.08
CA THR A 66 6.85 3.72 9.47
C THR A 66 6.23 4.83 8.62
N LEU A 67 6.10 4.62 7.30
CA LEU A 67 5.55 5.63 6.39
C LEU A 67 4.04 5.85 6.62
N ILE A 68 3.26 4.77 6.79
CA ILE A 68 1.81 4.87 6.96
C ILE A 68 1.40 5.34 8.38
N SER A 69 2.17 4.97 9.41
CA SER A 69 1.89 5.32 10.81
C SER A 69 2.16 6.80 11.14
N GLN A 70 2.92 7.52 10.30
CA GLN A 70 3.14 8.97 10.45
C GLN A 70 1.87 9.80 10.24
N SER A 71 0.81 9.22 9.67
CA SER A 71 -0.45 9.92 9.46
C SER A 71 -1.23 10.06 10.77
N PRO A 72 -1.62 11.27 11.21
CA PRO A 72 -2.39 11.46 12.44
C PRO A 72 -3.75 10.75 12.45
N ILE A 73 -4.29 10.43 11.27
CA ILE A 73 -5.55 9.70 11.13
C ILE A 73 -5.36 8.18 11.10
N PHE A 74 -4.13 7.67 11.04
CA PHE A 74 -3.83 6.24 10.96
C PHE A 74 -4.57 5.38 12.01
N PRO A 75 -4.69 5.78 13.29
CA PRO A 75 -5.43 5.01 14.30
C PRO A 75 -6.93 4.85 14.03
N PHE A 76 -7.50 5.67 13.14
CA PHE A 76 -8.93 5.66 12.80
C PHE A 76 -9.21 4.98 11.45
N LEU A 77 -8.16 4.53 10.76
CA LEU A 77 -8.27 3.84 9.48
C LEU A 77 -8.32 2.34 9.70
N GLU A 78 -9.29 1.68 9.07
CA GLU A 78 -9.20 0.25 8.80
C GLU A 78 -8.24 0.07 7.62
N THR A 79 -7.08 -0.52 7.90
CA THR A 79 -6.00 -0.68 6.92
C THR A 79 -5.71 -2.16 6.68
N GLU A 80 -5.80 -2.57 5.43
CA GLU A 80 -5.44 -3.90 4.95
C GLU A 80 -4.13 -3.80 4.15
N ILE A 81 -3.17 -4.66 4.45
CA ILE A 81 -1.87 -4.72 3.77
C ILE A 81 -1.72 -6.11 3.14
N THR A 82 -1.59 -6.15 1.82
CA THR A 82 -1.37 -7.37 1.05
C THR A 82 0.03 -7.33 0.42
N PRO A 83 0.99 -8.16 0.88
CA PRO A 83 2.28 -8.32 0.23
C PRO A 83 2.12 -8.91 -1.17
N LEU A 84 2.85 -8.37 -2.14
CA LEU A 84 2.82 -8.82 -3.52
C LEU A 84 4.22 -9.26 -3.97
N ILE A 85 4.26 -10.27 -4.83
CA ILE A 85 5.46 -10.60 -5.61
C ILE A 85 5.35 -9.99 -7.00
N SER A 86 6.48 -9.60 -7.59
CA SER A 86 6.46 -9.13 -8.98
C SER A 86 6.04 -10.25 -9.93
N ILE A 87 5.43 -9.88 -11.05
CA ILE A 87 5.02 -10.85 -12.07
C ILE A 87 6.23 -11.62 -12.63
N GLU A 88 7.41 -11.00 -12.67
CA GLU A 88 8.66 -11.63 -13.09
C GLU A 88 9.10 -12.74 -12.12
N ASN A 89 8.98 -12.50 -10.82
CA ASN A 89 9.31 -13.51 -9.82
C ASN A 89 8.27 -14.62 -9.78
N ALA A 90 6.99 -14.29 -9.92
CA ALA A 90 5.93 -15.28 -10.09
C ALA A 90 6.19 -16.17 -11.32
N LEU A 91 6.61 -15.58 -12.44
CA LEU A 91 6.97 -16.32 -13.66
C LEU A 91 8.16 -17.27 -13.44
N LYS A 92 9.19 -16.83 -12.70
CA LYS A 92 10.35 -17.68 -12.37
C LYS A 92 9.92 -18.92 -11.59
N SER A 93 9.05 -18.77 -10.58
CA SER A 93 8.52 -19.89 -9.80
C SER A 93 7.77 -20.90 -10.67
N VAL A 94 6.91 -20.43 -11.56
CA VAL A 94 6.15 -21.31 -12.47
C VAL A 94 7.08 -22.06 -13.44
N LYS A 95 8.09 -21.39 -13.99
CA LYS A 95 9.08 -22.04 -14.88
C LYS A 95 9.88 -23.13 -14.15
N PHE A 96 10.32 -22.84 -12.92
CA PHE A 96 11.04 -23.81 -12.10
C PHE A 96 10.21 -25.08 -11.83
N ASP A 97 8.93 -24.93 -11.47
CA ASP A 97 8.03 -26.07 -11.23
C ASP A 97 7.79 -26.90 -12.50
N LEU A 98 7.73 -26.25 -13.66
CA LEU A 98 7.57 -26.93 -14.95
C LEU A 98 8.79 -27.79 -15.28
N GLU A 99 10.00 -27.27 -15.08
CA GLU A 99 11.26 -27.98 -15.32
C GLU A 99 11.46 -29.14 -14.34
N ALA A 100 11.18 -28.92 -13.04
CA ALA A 100 11.28 -29.96 -12.02
C ALA A 100 10.39 -31.16 -12.33
N LYS A 101 9.17 -30.93 -12.83
CA LYS A 101 8.23 -32.00 -13.24
C LYS A 101 8.67 -32.75 -14.50
N GLN A 102 9.47 -32.13 -15.37
CA GLN A 102 10.02 -32.81 -16.55
C GLN A 102 11.19 -33.73 -16.17
N THR A 103 12.00 -33.33 -15.19
CA THR A 103 13.12 -34.13 -14.67
C THR A 103 12.66 -35.37 -13.91
N LEU A 104 11.55 -35.29 -13.17
CA LEU A 104 10.95 -36.43 -12.45
C LEU A 104 10.27 -37.47 -13.36
N LYS A 105 10.06 -37.15 -14.65
CA LYS A 105 9.43 -38.05 -15.63
C LYS A 105 10.45 -38.77 -16.53
N LYS A 106 11.74 -38.53 -16.35
CA LYS A 106 12.84 -39.24 -17.03
C LYS A 106 13.52 -40.18 -16.06
#